data_AF-A0A661V4U8-F1
#
_entry.id   AF-A0A661V4U8-F1
#
_cell.length_a   1.000
_cell.length_b   1.000
_cell.length_c   1.000
_cell.angle_alpha   90.00
_cell.angle_beta   90.00
_cell.angle_gamma   90.00
#
_symmetry.space_group_name_H-M   'P 1'
#
loop_
_entity.id
_entity.type
_entity.pdbx_description
1 polymer ?
#
loop_
_entity_poly.entity_id
_entity_poly.type
_entity_poly.pdbx_seq_one_letter_code
_entity_poly.pdbx_strand_id
1 'polypeptide(L)'
;MWRVALSLADFDPRVVAEYDITDEDLEQVARYLRLLQGLDAPTLEDIAIGGYYGTAALLHEVVELRVLLARDRRLLRRSPALVKRFFLDNPEAHALALAVEHIYLREVIARLFKQDTALGALILANAGRWDFYVLAESNILVPLFEPTDDEVVQAKFCLLRLRQLGGRML
;
A
#
# COMPACT_ATOMS: atom_id res chain seq x y z
N MET A 1 -5.51 22.32 0.46
CA MET A 1 -4.06 22.65 0.49
C MET A 1 -3.43 21.68 1.48
N TRP A 2 -3.04 20.49 1.01
CA TRP A 2 -2.40 19.48 1.85
C TRP A 2 -1.03 19.99 2.31
N ARG A 3 -0.84 20.10 3.63
CA ARG A 3 0.24 20.86 4.28
C ARG A 3 0.94 20.05 5.38
N VAL A 4 0.93 18.72 5.26
CA VAL A 4 1.79 17.85 6.05
C VAL A 4 2.89 17.38 5.11
N ALA A 5 4.12 17.84 5.35
CA ALA A 5 5.29 17.28 4.69
C ALA A 5 5.50 15.89 5.30
N LEU A 6 5.34 14.84 4.48
CA LEU A 6 5.68 13.48 4.89
C LEU A 6 7.18 13.43 5.18
N SER A 7 7.57 12.79 6.29
CA SER A 7 8.96 12.55 6.65
C SER A 7 9.21 11.05 6.71
N LEU A 8 10.41 10.60 6.31
CA LEU A 8 10.81 9.20 6.49
C LEU A 8 10.74 8.76 7.96
N ALA A 9 10.84 9.69 8.91
CA ALA A 9 10.71 9.43 10.34
C ALA A 9 9.28 9.04 10.77
N ASP A 10 8.27 9.25 9.92
CA ASP A 10 6.88 8.89 10.21
C ASP A 10 6.59 7.41 9.95
N PHE A 11 7.52 6.66 9.33
CA PHE A 11 7.32 5.30 8.85
C PHE A 11 8.21 4.27 9.58
N ASP A 12 7.91 2.97 9.43
CA ASP A 12 8.69 1.88 10.02
C ASP A 12 10.13 1.95 9.49
N PRO A 13 11.13 2.25 10.35
CA PRO A 13 12.51 2.39 9.92
C PRO A 13 13.08 1.10 9.32
N ARG A 14 12.51 -0.07 9.68
CA ARG A 14 12.90 -1.34 9.07
C ARG A 14 12.48 -1.39 7.61
N VAL A 15 11.26 -0.98 7.28
CA VAL A 15 10.75 -0.95 5.91
C VAL A 15 11.49 0.11 5.09
N VAL A 16 11.70 1.30 5.67
CA VAL A 16 12.48 2.36 5.03
C VAL A 16 13.87 1.86 4.66
N ALA A 17 14.56 1.16 5.56
CA ALA A 17 15.88 0.61 5.29
C ALA A 17 15.86 -0.59 4.31
N GLU A 18 14.93 -1.53 4.46
CA GLU A 18 14.82 -2.74 3.64
C GLU A 18 14.53 -2.41 2.17
N TYR A 19 13.67 -1.41 1.94
CA TYR A 19 13.28 -0.97 0.60
C TYR A 19 14.11 0.23 0.11
N ASP A 20 15.08 0.71 0.90
CA ASP A 20 15.87 1.92 0.57
C ASP A 20 14.97 3.08 0.15
N ILE A 21 13.96 3.40 0.97
CA ILE A 21 12.98 4.46 0.69
C ILE A 21 13.63 5.81 0.98
N THR A 22 13.56 6.70 -0.01
CA THR A 22 14.18 8.03 0.04
C THR A 22 13.13 9.14 0.09
N ASP A 23 13.55 10.37 0.41
CA ASP A 23 12.67 11.54 0.30
C ASP A 23 12.18 11.77 -1.15
N GLU A 24 13.00 11.38 -2.14
CA GLU A 24 12.60 11.42 -3.56
C GLU A 24 11.43 10.45 -3.83
N ASP A 25 11.43 9.25 -3.22
CA ASP A 25 10.28 8.33 -3.33
C ASP A 25 9.00 8.96 -2.76
N LEU A 26 9.08 9.68 -1.63
CA LEU A 26 7.92 10.37 -1.04
C LEU A 26 7.36 11.44 -2.01
N GLU A 27 8.22 12.24 -2.63
CA GLU A 27 7.80 13.24 -3.61
C GLU A 27 7.20 12.61 -4.87
N GLN A 28 7.82 11.53 -5.36
CA GLN A 28 7.37 10.82 -6.55
C GLN A 28 6.02 10.13 -6.31
N VAL A 29 5.83 9.47 -5.17
CA VAL A 29 4.54 8.88 -4.74
C VAL A 29 3.48 9.95 -4.64
N ALA A 30 3.76 11.08 -3.96
CA ALA A 30 2.78 12.15 -3.83
C ALA A 30 2.36 12.73 -5.19
N ARG A 31 3.31 12.84 -6.14
CA ARG A 31 3.01 13.26 -7.51
C ARG A 31 2.20 12.20 -8.26
N TYR A 32 2.58 10.94 -8.14
CA TYR A 32 1.91 9.81 -8.80
C TYR A 32 0.44 9.72 -8.37
N LEU A 33 0.18 9.69 -7.07
CA LEU A 33 -1.15 9.64 -6.50
C LEU A 33 -2.02 10.81 -6.95
N ARG A 34 -1.45 12.03 -7.02
CA ARG A 34 -2.18 13.20 -7.54
C ARG A 34 -2.55 13.09 -9.01
N LEU A 35 -1.70 12.45 -9.82
CA LEU A 35 -1.99 12.17 -11.23
C LEU A 35 -3.06 11.09 -11.38
N LEU A 36 -3.09 10.09 -10.49
CA LEU A 36 -4.01 8.96 -10.59
C LEU A 36 -5.40 9.25 -9.98
N GLN A 37 -5.44 9.90 -8.81
CA GLN A 37 -6.62 10.07 -7.97
C GLN A 37 -7.10 11.53 -7.85
N GLY A 38 -6.28 12.49 -8.29
CA GLY A 38 -6.58 13.93 -8.19
C GLY A 38 -5.89 14.63 -7.02
N LEU A 39 -6.10 15.94 -6.87
CA LEU A 39 -5.37 16.76 -5.89
C LEU A 39 -5.59 16.33 -4.43
N ASP A 40 -6.77 15.81 -4.13
CA ASP A 40 -7.18 15.32 -2.81
C ASP A 40 -7.10 13.78 -2.75
N ALA A 41 -6.06 13.19 -3.36
CA ALA A 41 -5.83 11.76 -3.44
C ALA A 41 -6.01 11.08 -2.05
N PRO A 42 -7.05 10.25 -1.85
CA PRO A 42 -7.35 9.67 -0.55
C PRO A 42 -6.21 8.81 0.01
N THR A 43 -5.42 8.16 -0.84
CA THR A 43 -4.27 7.36 -0.37
C THR A 43 -3.22 8.22 0.36
N LEU A 44 -3.12 9.52 0.04
CA LEU A 44 -2.25 10.43 0.81
C LEU A 44 -2.73 10.64 2.24
N GLU A 45 -4.04 10.54 2.50
CA GLU A 45 -4.58 10.57 3.86
C GLU A 45 -4.13 9.35 4.66
N ASP A 46 -4.20 8.17 4.06
CA ASP A 46 -3.80 6.92 4.70
C ASP A 46 -2.29 6.87 4.95
N ILE A 47 -1.46 7.34 4.00
CA ILE A 47 -0.01 7.48 4.18
C ILE A 47 0.31 8.45 5.33
N ALA A 48 -0.38 9.59 5.40
CA ALA A 48 -0.13 10.63 6.41
C ALA A 48 -0.47 10.19 7.84
N ILE A 49 -1.14 9.04 8.04
CA ILE A 49 -1.34 8.45 9.36
C ILE A 49 0.00 8.04 9.98
N GLY A 50 0.99 7.69 9.15
CA GLY A 50 2.29 7.19 9.59
C GLY A 50 2.18 5.86 10.35
N GLY A 51 3.26 5.54 11.08
CA GLY A 51 3.40 4.30 11.83
C GLY A 51 3.17 3.09 10.95
N TYR A 52 2.66 2.01 11.52
CA TYR A 52 2.55 0.76 10.78
C TYR A 52 1.54 0.81 9.63
N TYR A 53 0.39 1.45 9.80
CA TYR A 53 -0.63 1.53 8.76
C TYR A 53 -0.21 2.46 7.60
N GLY A 54 0.28 3.66 7.91
CA GLY A 54 0.79 4.58 6.89
C GLY A 54 2.00 4.04 6.16
N THR A 55 2.84 3.24 6.83
CA THR A 55 3.95 2.52 6.18
C THR A 55 3.46 1.51 5.16
N ALA A 56 2.40 0.75 5.47
CA ALA A 56 1.84 -0.22 4.52
C ALA A 56 1.33 0.48 3.25
N ALA A 57 0.59 1.58 3.43
CA ALA A 57 0.10 2.40 2.32
C ALA A 57 1.26 3.00 1.51
N LEU A 58 2.30 3.53 2.16
CA LEU A 58 3.48 4.03 1.46
C LEU A 58 4.20 2.92 0.68
N LEU A 59 4.39 1.78 1.33
CA LEU A 59 5.11 0.64 0.75
C LEU A 59 4.42 0.13 -0.51
N HIS A 60 3.08 0.06 -0.52
CA HIS A 60 2.30 -0.24 -1.72
C HIS A 60 2.70 0.69 -2.87
N GLU A 61 2.59 2.00 -2.66
CA GLU A 61 2.79 3.00 -3.70
C GLU A 61 4.23 3.07 -4.18
N VAL A 62 5.21 2.90 -3.29
CA VAL A 62 6.63 2.86 -3.65
C VAL A 62 6.93 1.67 -4.55
N VAL A 63 6.44 0.48 -4.20
CA VAL A 63 6.68 -0.74 -4.98
C VAL A 63 6.03 -0.64 -6.35
N GLU A 64 4.75 -0.23 -6.41
CA GLU A 64 4.04 -0.06 -7.67
C GLU A 64 4.75 0.95 -8.57
N LEU A 65 5.03 2.14 -8.03
CA LEU A 65 5.61 3.23 -8.82
C LEU A 65 7.00 2.90 -9.34
N ARG A 66 7.84 2.22 -8.55
CA ARG A 66 9.18 1.80 -9.00
C ARG A 66 9.10 0.83 -10.17
N VAL A 67 8.18 -0.14 -10.15
CA VAL A 67 7.96 -1.04 -11.28
C VAL A 67 7.49 -0.28 -12.51
N LEU A 68 6.55 0.65 -12.34
CA LEU A 68 6.03 1.46 -13.43
C LEU A 68 7.09 2.40 -14.02
N LEU A 69 7.93 3.02 -13.19
CA LEU A 69 9.02 3.90 -13.61
C LEU A 69 10.18 3.15 -14.29
N ALA A 70 10.41 1.89 -13.90
CA ALA A 70 11.36 1.03 -14.60
C ALA A 70 10.91 0.79 -16.06
N ARG A 71 9.60 0.79 -16.33
CA ARG A 71 9.01 0.61 -17.66
C ARG A 71 8.88 1.94 -18.41
N ASP A 72 8.53 3.02 -17.72
CA ASP A 72 8.54 4.37 -18.27
C ASP A 72 9.04 5.43 -17.27
N ARG A 73 10.30 5.82 -17.45
CA ARG A 73 10.96 6.87 -16.66
C ARG A 73 10.31 8.25 -16.77
N ARG A 74 9.44 8.48 -17.76
CA ARG A 74 8.74 9.75 -17.97
C ARG A 74 7.29 9.69 -17.48
N LEU A 75 6.85 8.60 -16.85
CA LEU A 75 5.46 8.41 -16.41
C LEU A 75 4.91 9.64 -15.66
N LEU A 76 5.65 10.17 -14.69
CA LEU A 76 5.21 11.31 -13.87
C LEU A 76 5.12 12.64 -14.63
N ARG A 77 5.65 12.71 -15.87
CA ARG A 77 5.55 13.88 -16.75
C ARG A 77 4.33 13.81 -17.68
N ARG A 78 3.58 12.72 -17.67
CA ARG A 78 2.39 12.52 -18.51
C ARG A 78 1.15 13.18 -17.89
N SER A 79 0.09 13.27 -18.69
CA SER A 79 -1.21 13.72 -18.20
C SER A 79 -1.88 12.67 -17.31
N PRO A 80 -2.77 13.07 -16.39
CA PRO A 80 -3.54 12.14 -15.54
C PRO A 80 -4.17 10.97 -16.30
N ALA A 81 -4.81 11.23 -17.45
CA ALA A 81 -5.44 10.20 -18.25
C ALA A 81 -4.45 9.15 -18.78
N LEU A 82 -3.24 9.57 -19.17
CA LEU A 82 -2.19 8.67 -19.64
C LEU A 82 -1.56 7.88 -18.49
N VAL A 83 -1.40 8.48 -17.31
CA VAL A 83 -0.94 7.77 -16.11
C VAL A 83 -1.95 6.70 -15.72
N LYS A 84 -3.24 7.06 -15.63
CA LYS A 84 -4.31 6.11 -15.31
C LYS A 84 -4.39 4.95 -16.31
N ARG A 85 -4.29 5.25 -17.60
CA ARG A 85 -4.24 4.20 -18.62
C ARG A 85 -3.01 3.30 -18.44
N PHE A 86 -1.85 3.90 -18.20
CA PHE A 86 -0.62 3.13 -18.00
C PHE A 86 -0.72 2.23 -16.77
N PHE A 87 -1.27 2.70 -15.66
CA PHE A 87 -1.57 1.86 -14.49
C PHE A 87 -2.43 0.64 -14.87
N LEU A 88 -3.56 0.87 -15.57
CA LEU A 88 -4.47 -0.21 -15.99
C LEU A 88 -3.82 -1.22 -16.96
N ASP A 89 -2.89 -0.76 -17.80
CA ASP A 89 -2.16 -1.58 -18.76
C ASP A 89 -1.02 -2.39 -18.09
N ASN A 90 -0.74 -2.19 -16.80
CA ASN A 90 0.35 -2.83 -16.05
C ASN A 90 -0.14 -3.41 -14.69
N PRO A 91 -1.14 -4.31 -14.69
CA PRO A 91 -1.79 -4.81 -13.47
C PRO A 91 -0.86 -5.61 -12.54
N GLU A 92 0.23 -6.17 -13.05
CA GLU A 92 1.21 -6.92 -12.25
C GLU A 92 2.02 -6.03 -11.31
N ALA A 93 2.19 -4.74 -11.64
CA ALA A 93 2.83 -3.79 -10.72
C ALA A 93 1.96 -3.60 -9.47
N HIS A 94 0.65 -3.47 -9.69
CA HIS A 94 -0.34 -3.36 -8.64
C HIS A 94 -0.45 -4.66 -7.81
N ALA A 95 -0.48 -5.81 -8.48
CA ALA A 95 -0.50 -7.11 -7.79
C ALA A 95 0.74 -7.29 -6.88
N LEU A 96 1.93 -6.86 -7.33
CA LEU A 96 3.15 -6.94 -6.52
C LEU A 96 3.05 -6.04 -5.28
N ALA A 97 2.57 -4.80 -5.47
CA ALA A 97 2.34 -3.88 -4.37
C ALA A 97 1.34 -4.43 -3.35
N LEU A 98 0.22 -4.98 -3.81
CA LEU A 98 -0.76 -5.65 -2.96
C LEU A 98 -0.13 -6.78 -2.13
N ALA A 99 0.67 -7.65 -2.77
CA ALA A 99 1.33 -8.74 -2.05
C ALA A 99 2.25 -8.22 -0.95
N VAL A 100 3.13 -7.28 -1.28
CA VAL A 100 4.11 -6.72 -0.34
C VAL A 100 3.41 -6.01 0.84
N GLU A 101 2.44 -5.15 0.55
CA GLU A 101 1.67 -4.42 1.55
C GLU A 101 1.01 -5.39 2.55
N HIS A 102 0.29 -6.39 2.04
CA HIS A 102 -0.53 -7.25 2.88
C HIS A 102 0.29 -8.31 3.62
N ILE A 103 1.45 -8.71 3.09
CA ILE A 103 2.43 -9.52 3.83
C ILE A 103 2.97 -8.73 5.02
N TYR A 104 3.39 -7.48 4.79
CA TYR A 104 3.87 -6.61 5.85
C TYR A 104 2.79 -6.38 6.92
N LEU A 105 1.54 -6.07 6.53
CA LEU A 105 0.43 -5.93 7.47
C LEU A 105 0.21 -7.20 8.30
N ARG A 106 0.25 -8.38 7.66
CA ARG A 106 0.12 -9.66 8.36
C ARG A 106 1.21 -9.84 9.41
N GLU A 107 2.45 -9.56 9.07
CA GLU A 107 3.59 -9.67 10.00
C GLU A 107 3.47 -8.71 11.19
N VAL A 108 3.09 -7.46 10.93
CA VAL A 108 2.88 -6.47 11.99
C VAL A 108 1.74 -6.91 12.91
N ILE A 109 0.60 -7.35 12.35
CA ILE A 109 -0.56 -7.81 13.12
C ILE A 109 -0.20 -9.03 13.97
N ALA A 110 0.50 -10.00 13.40
CA ALA A 110 0.98 -11.18 14.14
C ALA A 110 1.92 -10.79 15.29
N ARG A 111 2.83 -9.84 15.05
CA ARG A 111 3.76 -9.36 16.07
C ARG A 111 3.06 -8.61 17.20
N LEU A 112 2.22 -7.63 16.88
CA LEU A 112 1.63 -6.70 17.86
C LEU A 112 0.40 -7.27 18.55
N PHE A 113 -0.46 -7.97 17.81
CA PHE A 113 -1.76 -8.42 18.30
C PHE A 113 -1.82 -9.93 18.54
N LYS A 114 -0.72 -10.65 18.29
CA LYS A 114 -0.62 -12.11 18.45
C LYS A 114 -1.70 -12.86 17.68
N GLN A 115 -2.04 -12.34 16.51
CA GLN A 115 -3.11 -12.86 15.67
C GLN A 115 -2.56 -13.23 14.30
N ASP A 116 -2.76 -14.48 13.90
CA ASP A 116 -2.55 -14.88 12.52
C ASP A 116 -3.78 -14.50 11.70
N THR A 117 -3.58 -13.71 10.65
CA THR A 117 -4.65 -13.25 9.77
C THR A 117 -4.33 -13.71 8.36
N ALA A 118 -5.29 -14.37 7.71
CA ALA A 118 -5.16 -14.81 6.33
C ALA A 118 -4.92 -13.62 5.39
N LEU A 119 -4.04 -13.79 4.41
CA LEU A 119 -3.70 -12.73 3.45
C LEU A 119 -4.94 -12.28 2.66
N GLY A 120 -5.77 -13.22 2.22
CA GLY A 120 -7.03 -12.93 1.52
C GLY A 120 -8.00 -12.10 2.36
N ALA A 121 -8.08 -12.38 3.67
CA ALA A 121 -8.92 -11.60 4.60
C ALA A 121 -8.43 -10.16 4.74
N LEU A 122 -7.10 -9.95 4.83
CA LEU A 122 -6.52 -8.61 4.87
C LEU A 122 -6.80 -7.82 3.59
N ILE A 123 -6.63 -8.44 2.42
CA ILE A 123 -6.88 -7.77 1.13
C ILE A 123 -8.36 -7.37 1.01
N LEU A 124 -9.29 -8.29 1.28
CA LEU A 124 -10.72 -7.97 1.23
C LEU A 124 -11.14 -6.92 2.27
N ALA A 125 -10.45 -6.87 3.42
CA ALA A 125 -10.72 -5.90 4.47
C ALA A 125 -10.16 -4.50 4.17
N ASN A 126 -9.01 -4.42 3.49
CA ASN A 126 -8.25 -3.20 3.28
C ASN A 126 -8.46 -2.56 1.89
N ALA A 127 -8.49 -3.37 0.84
CA ALA A 127 -8.49 -2.92 -0.56
C ALA A 127 -9.79 -3.33 -1.30
N GLY A 128 -10.29 -4.54 -1.00
CA GLY A 128 -11.59 -5.01 -1.44
C GLY A 128 -11.52 -6.13 -2.49
N ARG A 129 -12.66 -6.42 -3.10
CA ARG A 129 -12.83 -7.63 -3.94
C ARG A 129 -12.09 -7.56 -5.26
N TRP A 130 -11.98 -6.38 -5.87
CA TRP A 130 -11.26 -6.23 -7.13
C TRP A 130 -9.77 -6.52 -6.94
N ASP A 131 -9.14 -5.95 -5.92
CA ASP A 131 -7.72 -6.17 -5.59
C ASP A 131 -7.41 -7.62 -5.24
N PHE A 132 -8.34 -8.28 -4.53
CA PHE A 132 -8.23 -9.71 -4.28
C PHE A 132 -8.13 -10.51 -5.58
N TYR A 133 -8.98 -10.22 -6.58
CA TYR A 133 -8.93 -10.91 -7.87
C TYR A 133 -7.69 -10.53 -8.69
N VAL A 134 -7.25 -9.27 -8.65
CA VAL A 134 -6.00 -8.86 -9.30
C VAL A 134 -4.82 -9.69 -8.80
N LEU A 135 -4.71 -9.90 -7.48
CA LEU A 135 -3.64 -10.73 -6.92
C LEU A 135 -3.85 -12.22 -7.23
N ALA A 136 -5.09 -12.72 -7.13
CA ALA A 136 -5.41 -14.12 -7.39
C ALA A 136 -5.13 -14.56 -8.83
N GLU A 137 -5.32 -13.66 -9.80
CA GLU A 137 -5.07 -13.90 -11.22
C GLU A 137 -3.61 -13.60 -11.63
N SER A 138 -2.80 -13.06 -10.72
CA SER A 138 -1.40 -12.75 -10.98
C SER A 138 -0.50 -13.98 -10.89
N ASN A 139 0.74 -13.85 -11.37
CA ASN A 139 1.79 -14.88 -11.22
C ASN A 139 2.54 -14.78 -9.87
N ILE A 140 2.07 -13.95 -8.93
CA ILE A 140 2.75 -13.75 -7.65
C ILE A 140 2.37 -14.90 -6.71
N LEU A 141 3.40 -15.62 -6.26
CA LEU A 141 3.22 -16.78 -5.39
C LEU A 141 3.04 -16.34 -3.94
N VAL A 142 1.78 -16.27 -3.51
CA VAL A 142 1.39 -16.02 -2.12
C VAL A 142 0.34 -17.04 -1.68
N PRO A 143 0.25 -17.36 -0.37
CA PRO A 143 -0.77 -18.25 0.17
C PRO A 143 -2.14 -17.54 0.21
N LEU A 144 -2.73 -17.33 -0.97
CA LEU A 144 -4.00 -16.66 -1.15
C LEU A 144 -5.14 -17.69 -1.20
N PHE A 145 -6.03 -17.60 -0.22
CA PHE A 145 -7.25 -18.40 -0.14
C PHE A 145 -8.43 -17.46 0.04
N GLU A 146 -9.59 -17.84 -0.49
CA GLU A 146 -10.83 -17.09 -0.22
C GLU A 146 -11.16 -17.20 1.27
N PRO A 147 -11.21 -16.08 1.99
CA PRO A 147 -11.50 -16.09 3.42
C PRO A 147 -13.00 -16.19 3.68
N THR A 148 -13.35 -16.59 4.89
CA THR A 148 -14.70 -16.48 5.43
C THR A 148 -15.04 -15.03 5.79
N ASP A 149 -16.34 -14.71 5.89
CA ASP A 149 -16.78 -13.37 6.32
C ASP A 149 -16.27 -13.00 7.71
N ASP A 150 -16.20 -13.97 8.63
CA ASP A 150 -15.68 -13.77 9.99
C ASP A 150 -14.19 -13.40 9.99
N GLU A 151 -13.39 -14.05 9.13
CA GLU A 151 -11.97 -13.70 8.97
C GLU A 151 -11.80 -12.28 8.42
N VAL A 152 -12.64 -11.86 7.48
CA VAL A 152 -12.63 -10.50 6.94
C VAL A 152 -13.02 -9.48 8.02
N VAL A 153 -14.04 -9.76 8.83
CA VAL A 153 -14.43 -8.91 9.96
C VAL A 153 -13.29 -8.79 10.96
N GLN A 154 -12.64 -9.90 11.29
CA GLN A 154 -11.51 -9.89 12.21
C GLN A 154 -10.31 -9.11 11.64
N ALA A 155 -10.02 -9.24 10.35
CA ALA A 155 -9.00 -8.46 9.66
C ALA A 155 -9.30 -6.95 9.72
N LYS A 156 -10.56 -6.53 9.51
CA LYS A 156 -10.98 -5.13 9.66
C LYS A 156 -10.72 -4.59 11.07
N PHE A 157 -10.99 -5.38 12.11
CA PHE A 157 -10.68 -4.96 13.48
C PHE A 157 -9.18 -4.78 13.72
N CYS A 158 -8.33 -5.65 13.18
CA CYS A 158 -6.88 -5.49 13.26
C CYS A 158 -6.40 -4.23 12.55
N LEU A 159 -6.87 -3.98 11.32
CA LEU A 159 -6.51 -2.80 10.54
C LEU A 159 -6.95 -1.51 11.24
N LEU A 160 -8.16 -1.49 11.80
CA LEU A 160 -8.64 -0.35 12.59
C LEU A 160 -7.75 -0.07 13.80
N ARG A 161 -7.32 -1.12 14.51
CA ARG A 161 -6.39 -0.99 15.64
C ARG A 161 -5.03 -0.45 15.19
N LEU A 162 -4.49 -0.89 14.05
CA LEU A 162 -3.26 -0.32 13.49
C LEU A 162 -3.44 1.16 13.16
N ARG A 163 -4.55 1.53 12.50
CA ARG A 163 -4.87 2.93 12.17
C ARG A 163 -4.97 3.80 13.42
N GLN A 164 -5.54 3.27 14.51
CA GLN A 164 -5.66 3.96 15.80
C GLN A 164 -4.35 4.14 16.56
N LEU A 165 -3.30 3.33 16.27
CA LEU A 165 -1.96 3.59 16.79
C LEU A 165 -1.38 4.89 16.19
N GLY A 166 -1.81 5.26 14.97
CA GLY A 166 -1.25 6.39 14.23
C GLY A 166 0.26 6.26 14.05
N GLY A 167 0.98 7.37 14.15
CA GLY A 167 2.45 7.41 14.10
C GLY A 167 3.18 6.70 15.27
N ARG A 168 2.46 6.04 16.20
CA ARG A 168 3.10 5.32 17.32
C ARG A 168 3.57 3.94 16.86
N MET A 169 4.88 3.75 16.82
CA MET A 169 5.49 2.44 16.60
C MET A 169 5.90 1.83 17.94
N LEU A 170 5.32 0.67 18.24
CA LEU A 170 5.50 -0.11 19.47
C LEU A 170 6.54 -1.21 19.31
#